data_AF-A0A9P9K8R6-F1
#
_entry.id   AF-A0A9P9K8R6-F1
#
_cell.length_a   1.000
_cell.length_b   1.000
_cell.length_c   1.000
_cell.angle_alpha   90.00
_cell.angle_beta   90.00
_cell.angle_gamma   90.00
#
_symmetry.space_group_name_H-M   'P 1'
#
loop_
_entity.id
_entity.type
_entity.pdbx_description
1 polymer ?
#
loop_
_entity_poly.entity_id
_entity_poly.type
_entity_poly.pdbx_seq_one_letter_code
_entity_poly.pdbx_strand_id
1 'polypeptide(L)' 'MIITRALSITNFIIAGSALSFQVGVLYPWHKQLDDGFEELKKEHLRVLSAVESKESRNSVRGLLGNLAAWKA' A
#
# COMPACT_ATOMS: atom_id res chain seq x y z
N MET A 1 -32.19 1.59 42.13
CA MET A 1 -31.25 2.58 41.56
C MET A 1 -29.83 2.03 41.35
N ILE A 2 -29.37 1.07 42.17
CA ILE A 2 -28.03 0.45 42.01
C ILE A 2 -27.93 -0.43 40.76
N ILE A 3 -28.96 -1.21 40.44
CA ILE A 3 -28.97 -2.11 39.28
C ILE A 3 -28.92 -1.34 37.96
N THR A 4 -29.69 -0.26 37.82
CA THR A 4 -29.66 0.60 36.63
C THR A 4 -28.33 1.31 36.45
N ARG A 5 -27.68 1.75 37.55
CA ARG A 5 -26.33 2.32 37.51
C ARG A 5 -25.27 1.28 37.14
N ALA A 6 -25.39 0.05 37.64
CA ALA A 6 -24.49 -1.04 37.28
C ALA A 6 -24.58 -1.36 35.78
N LEU A 7 -25.79 -1.38 35.20
CA LEU A 7 -25.98 -1.59 33.76
C LEU A 7 -25.32 -0.48 32.92
N SER A 8 -25.43 0.79 33.32
CA SER A 8 -24.76 1.90 32.64
C SER A 8 -23.23 1.84 32.75
N ILE A 9 -22.70 1.45 33.92
CA ILE A 9 -21.25 1.28 34.13
C ILE A 9 -20.71 0.14 33.27
N THR A 10 -21.40 -1.00 33.26
CA THR A 10 -21.02 -2.14 32.41
C THR A 10 -21.05 -1.76 30.93
N ASN A 11 -22.07 -1.04 30.48
CA ASN A 11 -22.13 -0.55 29.09
C ASN A 11 -20.97 0.39 28.74
N PHE A 12 -20.59 1.28 29.67
CA PHE A 12 -19.44 2.17 29.50
C PHE A 12 -18.11 1.40 29.43
N ILE A 13 -17.94 0.38 30.27
CA ILE A 13 -16.73 -0.47 30.26
C ILE A 13 -16.64 -1.25 28.95
N ILE A 14 -17.75 -1.82 28.47
CA ILE A 14 -17.80 -2.57 27.20
C ILE A 14 -17.47 -1.64 26.02
N ALA A 15 -18.11 -0.47 25.95
CA ALA A 15 -17.85 0.51 24.91
C ALA A 15 -16.40 1.04 24.95
N GLY A 16 -15.88 1.33 26.15
CA GLY A 16 -14.49 1.75 26.34
C GLY A 16 -13.48 0.66 25.97
N SER A 17 -13.80 -0.61 26.25
CA SER A 17 -12.98 -1.77 25.86
C SER A 17 -12.98 -1.95 24.35
N ALA A 18 -14.12 -1.80 23.69
CA ALA A 18 -14.24 -1.84 22.24
C ALA A 18 -13.47 -0.68 21.57
N LEU A 19 -13.57 0.54 22.09
CA LEU A 19 -12.82 1.70 21.60
C LEU A 19 -11.30 1.51 21.79
N SER A 20 -10.88 0.96 22.93
CA SER A 20 -9.47 0.67 23.22
C SER A 20 -8.91 -0.43 22.33
N PHE A 21 -9.71 -1.45 22.03
CA PHE A 21 -9.36 -2.48 21.04
C PHE A 21 -9.27 -1.89 19.63
N GLN A 22 -10.21 -1.01 19.28
CA GLN A 22 -10.22 -0.32 18.00
C GLN A 22 -9.01 0.59 17.84
N VAL A 23 -8.57 1.31 18.87
CA VAL A 23 -7.35 2.13 18.80
C VAL A 23 -6.10 1.26 18.88
N GLY A 24 -6.08 0.27 19.77
CA GLY A 24 -4.91 -0.55 20.09
C GLY A 24 -4.59 -1.66 19.08
N VAL A 25 -5.56 -2.11 18.27
CA VAL A 25 -5.32 -3.08 17.19
C VAL A 25 -5.30 -2.36 15.85
N LEU A 26 -6.27 -1.47 15.58
CA LEU A 26 -6.41 -0.87 14.25
C LEU A 26 -5.27 0.11 13.93
N TYR A 27 -4.81 0.90 14.91
CA TYR A 27 -3.72 1.86 14.70
C TYR A 27 -2.36 1.19 14.44
N PRO A 28 -1.91 0.19 15.22
CA PRO A 28 -0.66 -0.54 14.91
C PRO A 28 -0.78 -1.49 13.72
N TRP A 29 -1.98 -1.96 13.37
CA TRP A 29 -2.18 -2.77 12.16
C TRP A 29 -2.07 -1.92 10.89
N HIS A 30 -2.59 -0.68 10.89
CA HIS A 30 -2.38 0.26 9.79
C HIS A 30 -0.89 0.56 9.57
N LYS A 31 -0.12 0.73 10.64
CA LYS A 31 1.31 1.02 10.54
C LYS A 31 2.10 -0.12 9.90
N GLN A 32 1.77 -1.37 10.25
CA GLN A 32 2.40 -2.55 9.66
C GLN A 32 1.96 -2.77 8.20
N LEU A 33 0.71 -2.43 7.87
CA LEU A 33 0.20 -2.51 6.51
C LEU A 33 0.84 -1.47 5.59
N ASP A 34 1.01 -0.23 6.08
CA ASP A 34 1.68 0.85 5.34
C ASP A 34 3.17 0.52 5.09
N ASP A 35 3.89 0.03 6.10
CA ASP A 35 5.30 -0.35 5.94
C ASP A 35 5.45 -1.49 4.91
N GLY A 36 4.55 -2.48 4.92
CA GLY A 36 4.50 -3.54 3.90
C GLY A 36 4.10 -3.03 2.51
N PHE A 37 3.24 -2.02 2.43
CA PHE A 37 2.84 -1.38 1.16
C PHE A 37 3.98 -0.57 0.53
N GLU A 38 4.75 0.16 1.35
CA GLU A 38 5.88 0.98 0.92
C GLU A 38 7.02 0.13 0.33
N GLU A 39 7.26 -1.05 0.93
CA GLU A 39 8.23 -2.04 0.44
C GLU A 39 7.77 -2.65 -0.90
N LEU A 40 6.51 -3.04 -1.03
CA LEU A 40 5.95 -3.53 -2.30
C LEU A 40 5.93 -2.46 -3.40
N LYS A 41 5.71 -1.19 -3.06
CA LYS A 41 5.66 -0.10 -4.05
C LYS A 41 7.04 0.17 -4.65
N LYS A 42 8.12 0.00 -3.88
CA LYS A 42 9.49 0.10 -4.39
C LYS A 42 9.80 -0.97 -5.43
N GLU A 43 9.34 -2.19 -5.23
CA GLU A 43 9.53 -3.26 -6.22
C GLU A 43 8.73 -3.00 -7.49
N HIS A 44 7.47 -2.57 -7.39
CA HIS A 44 6.66 -2.22 -8.55
C HIS A 44 7.26 -1.06 -9.37
N LEU A 45 7.76 -0.01 -8.71
CA LEU A 45 8.44 1.11 -9.39
C LEU A 45 9.72 0.68 -10.08
N ARG A 46 10.47 -0.25 -9.48
CA ARG A 46 11.72 -0.78 -10.06
C ARG A 46 11.45 -1.59 -11.31
N VAL A 47 10.41 -2.42 -11.30
CA VAL A 47 9.98 -3.19 -12.48
C VAL A 47 9.49 -2.25 -13.58
N LEU A 48 8.68 -1.24 -13.25
CA LEU A 48 8.21 -0.25 -14.23
C LEU A 48 9.38 0.48 -14.92
N SER A 49 10.38 0.93 -14.14
CA SER A 49 11.56 1.62 -14.69
C SER A 49 12.42 0.72 -15.58
N ALA A 50 12.53 -0.56 -15.26
CA ALA A 50 13.30 -1.53 -16.04
C ALA A 50 12.59 -1.89 -17.35
N VAL A 51 11.25 -1.89 -17.36
CA VAL A 51 10.44 -2.10 -18.56
C VAL A 51 10.50 -0.87 -19.46
N GLU A 52 10.30 0.34 -18.92
CA GLU A 52 10.37 1.60 -19.67
C GLU A 52 11.74 1.80 -20.34
N SER A 53 12.83 1.52 -19.60
CA SER A 53 14.19 1.63 -20.15
C SER A 53 14.47 0.62 -21.26
N LYS A 54 13.94 -0.61 -21.14
CA LYS A 54 14.06 -1.63 -22.20
C LYS A 54 13.24 -1.29 -23.43
N GLU A 55 12.01 -0.81 -23.25
CA GLU A 55 11.12 -0.44 -24.35
C GLU A 55 11.69 0.74 -25.14
N SER A 56 12.12 1.79 -24.44
CA SER A 56 12.75 2.97 -25.05
C SER A 56 14.00 2.58 -25.86
N ARG A 57 14.86 1.71 -25.31
CA ARG A 57 16.07 1.24 -26.01
C ARG A 57 15.75 0.37 -27.23
N ASN A 58 14.70 -0.44 -27.18
CA ASN A 58 14.29 -1.28 -28.30
C ASN A 58 13.64 -0.46 -29.42
N SER A 59 12.84 0.54 -29.05
CA SER A 59 12.22 1.48 -30.01
C SER A 59 13.27 2.30 -30.75
N VAL A 60 14.24 2.88 -30.04
CA VAL A 60 15.36 3.62 -30.66
C VAL A 60 16.19 2.71 -31.58
N ARG A 61 16.48 1.47 -31.18
CA ARG A 61 17.21 0.52 -32.04
C ARG A 61 16.40 0.12 -33.28
N GLY A 62 15.09 -0.05 -33.16
CA GLY A 62 14.20 -0.34 -34.29
C GLY A 62 14.16 0.80 -35.31
N LEU A 63 14.08 2.05 -34.83
CA LEU A 63 14.12 3.24 -35.69
C LEU A 63 15.48 3.37 -36.41
N LEU A 64 16.58 3.14 -35.71
CA LEU A 64 17.92 3.14 -36.32
C LEU A 64 18.11 2.02 -37.33
N GLY A 65 17.57 0.82 -37.06
CA GLY A 65 17.60 -0.31 -37.98
C GLY A 65 16.82 -0.03 -39.26
N ASN A 66 15.64 0.57 -39.16
CA ASN A 66 14.81 0.91 -40.32
C ASN A 66 15.44 2.02 -41.18
N LEU A 67 16.11 3.00 -40.54
CA LEU A 67 16.88 4.03 -41.22
C LEU A 67 18.11 3.46 -41.95
N ALA A 68 18.79 2.49 -41.36
CA ALA A 68 19.91 1.81 -41.99
C ALA A 68 19.47 0.95 -43.19
N ALA A 69 18.31 0.29 -43.08
CA ALA A 69 17.74 -0.52 -44.16
C ALA A 69 17.30 0.32 -45.37
N TRP A 70 16.88 1.56 -45.16
CA TRP A 70 16.53 2.50 -46.26
C TRP A 70 17.73 3.13 -46.96
N LYS A 71 18.93 3.03 -46.36
CA LYS A 71 20.16 3.66 -46.86
C LYS A 71 21.08 2.67 -47.58
N ALA A 72 20.75 1.38 -47.58
CA ALA A 72 21.42 0.30 -48.32
C ALA A 72 20.68 0.05 -49.65
#